data_AF-A0A6P0L2S1-F1
#
_entry.id   AF-A0A6P0L2S1-F1
#
_cell.length_a   1.000
_cell.length_b   1.000
_cell.length_c   1.000
_cell.angle_alpha   90.00
_cell.angle_beta   90.00
_cell.angle_gamma   90.00
#
_symmetry.space_group_name_H-M   'P 1'
#
loop_
_entity.id
_entity.type
_entity.pdbx_description
1 polymer ?
#
loop_
_entity_poly.entity_id
_entity_poly.type
_entity_poly.pdbx_seq_one_letter_code
_entity_poly.pdbx_strand_id
1 'polypeptide(L)'
;MNGLFDILEKIEKLPGMYIGRPSVTDLFMFLVGYEYARSEMDIELTEAEAKFYEEFQPWLQEKLGVKLVTSWAKLIMLSCHDEKVGFEYFFRLLAEFKQNHGLLATESSSEFVRQS
;
A
#
# COMPACT_ATOMS: atom_id res chain seq x y z
N MET A 1 10.00 -14.40 0.20
CA MET A 1 9.66 -13.01 -0.12
C MET A 1 8.30 -13.02 -0.78
N ASN A 2 7.23 -12.83 0.01
CA ASN A 2 5.86 -12.62 -0.47
C ASN A 2 5.14 -11.85 0.64
N GLY A 3 5.54 -10.58 0.83
CA GLY A 3 4.94 -9.66 1.80
C GLY A 3 3.83 -8.81 1.18
N LEU A 4 3.28 -7.91 1.99
CA LEU A 4 2.24 -6.94 1.61
C LEU A 4 2.64 -6.13 0.37
N PHE A 5 3.88 -5.65 0.31
CA PHE A 5 4.32 -4.83 -0.83
C PHE A 5 4.46 -5.64 -2.11
N ASP A 6 4.83 -6.92 -2.02
CA ASP A 6 4.89 -7.83 -3.17
C ASP A 6 3.47 -8.10 -3.72
N ILE A 7 2.48 -8.28 -2.84
CA ILE A 7 1.09 -8.48 -3.28
C ILE A 7 0.50 -7.17 -3.84
N LEU A 8 0.83 -6.02 -3.25
CA LEU A 8 0.42 -4.72 -3.78
C LEU A 8 0.98 -4.47 -5.18
N GLU A 9 2.26 -4.79 -5.43
CA GLU A 9 2.86 -4.66 -6.76
C GLU A 9 2.16 -5.56 -7.81
N LYS A 10 1.80 -6.78 -7.41
CA LYS A 10 1.04 -7.71 -8.28
C LYS A 10 -0.37 -7.17 -8.57
N ILE A 11 -1.04 -6.62 -7.57
CA ILE A 11 -2.37 -6.01 -7.73
C ILE A 11 -2.30 -4.77 -8.63
N GLU A 12 -1.28 -3.91 -8.48
CA GLU A 12 -1.08 -2.74 -9.34
C GLU A 12 -1.00 -3.12 -10.82
N LYS A 13 -0.23 -4.18 -11.12
CA LYS A 13 0.00 -4.67 -12.49
C LYS A 13 -1.21 -5.41 -13.08
N LEU A 14 -1.93 -6.19 -12.27
CA LEU A 14 -3.00 -7.09 -12.73
C LEU A 14 -4.24 -7.04 -11.81
N PRO A 15 -4.90 -5.88 -11.62
CA PRO A 15 -5.97 -5.76 -10.62
C PRO A 15 -7.16 -6.68 -10.89
N GLY A 16 -7.47 -6.93 -12.17
CA GLY A 16 -8.54 -7.86 -12.55
C GLY A 16 -8.33 -9.30 -12.06
N MET A 17 -7.08 -9.75 -11.92
CA MET A 17 -6.76 -11.11 -11.45
C MET A 17 -6.91 -11.25 -9.93
N TYR A 18 -6.56 -10.22 -9.18
CA TYR A 18 -6.49 -10.29 -7.72
C TYR A 18 -7.75 -9.77 -7.03
N ILE A 19 -8.34 -8.71 -7.55
CA ILE A 19 -9.48 -8.02 -6.94
C ILE A 19 -10.64 -7.81 -7.93
N GLY A 20 -10.61 -8.45 -9.10
CA GLY A 20 -11.69 -8.47 -10.09
C GLY A 20 -11.78 -7.23 -10.99
N ARG A 21 -11.38 -6.06 -10.50
CA ARG A 21 -11.35 -4.78 -11.26
C ARG A 21 -10.44 -3.75 -10.58
N PRO A 22 -9.96 -2.71 -11.28
CA PRO A 22 -9.23 -1.62 -10.64
C PRO A 22 -10.19 -0.78 -9.78
N SER A 23 -10.27 -1.09 -8.48
CA SER A 23 -11.11 -0.40 -7.51
C SER A 23 -10.37 -0.20 -6.19
N VAL A 24 -10.38 1.03 -5.69
CA VAL A 24 -9.77 1.37 -4.40
C VAL A 24 -10.56 0.80 -3.23
N THR A 25 -11.89 0.73 -3.36
CA THR A 25 -12.76 0.10 -2.37
C THR A 25 -12.48 -1.40 -2.29
N ASP A 26 -12.40 -2.09 -3.44
CA ASP A 26 -12.12 -3.52 -3.49
C ASP A 26 -10.69 -3.82 -2.99
N LEU A 27 -9.72 -2.95 -3.32
CA LEU A 27 -8.35 -3.04 -2.79
C LEU A 27 -8.31 -2.90 -1.26
N PHE A 28 -9.03 -1.94 -0.68
CA PHE A 28 -9.11 -1.78 0.76
C PHE A 28 -9.69 -3.02 1.44
N MET A 29 -10.79 -3.55 0.91
CA MET A 29 -11.41 -4.78 1.45
C MET A 29 -10.47 -5.97 1.35
N PHE A 30 -9.73 -6.10 0.24
CA PHE A 30 -8.70 -7.12 0.07
C PHE A 30 -7.61 -7.00 1.15
N LEU A 31 -7.10 -5.79 1.41
CA LEU A 31 -6.04 -5.58 2.40
C LEU A 31 -6.50 -5.88 3.83
N VAL A 32 -7.71 -5.48 4.20
CA VAL A 32 -8.30 -5.82 5.50
C VAL A 32 -8.41 -7.34 5.68
N GLY A 33 -8.89 -8.04 4.65
CA GLY A 33 -8.98 -9.51 4.68
C GLY A 33 -7.61 -10.19 4.70
N TYR A 34 -6.62 -9.63 3.99
CA TYR A 34 -5.26 -10.14 3.94
C TYR A 34 -4.54 -9.98 5.29
N GLU A 35 -4.69 -8.83 5.94
CA GLU A 35 -4.19 -8.58 7.30
C GLU A 35 -4.80 -9.58 8.29
N TYR A 36 -6.13 -9.72 8.27
CA TYR A 36 -6.84 -10.65 9.13
C TYR A 36 -6.41 -12.11 8.92
N ALA A 37 -6.27 -12.55 7.66
CA ALA A 37 -5.82 -13.91 7.37
C ALA A 37 -4.39 -14.16 7.86
N ARG A 38 -3.49 -13.16 7.75
CA ARG A 38 -2.13 -13.28 8.29
C ARG A 38 -2.11 -13.36 9.81
N SER A 39 -2.94 -12.58 10.50
CA SER A 39 -3.01 -12.64 11.97
C SER A 39 -3.54 -13.99 12.46
N GLU A 40 -4.56 -14.55 11.81
CA GLU A 40 -5.11 -15.89 12.15
C GLU A 40 -4.10 -17.03 11.91
N MET A 41 -3.06 -16.76 11.11
CA MET A 41 -1.99 -17.72 10.79
C MET A 41 -0.70 -17.45 11.58
N ASP A 42 -0.72 -16.55 12.57
CA ASP A 42 0.46 -16.11 13.32
C ASP A 42 1.62 -15.62 12.42
N ILE A 43 1.28 -15.03 11.26
CA ILE A 43 2.27 -14.46 10.33
C ILE A 43 2.54 -13.02 10.73
N GLU A 44 3.67 -12.82 11.40
CA GLU A 44 4.15 -11.51 11.82
C GLU A 44 4.31 -10.52 10.66
N LEU A 45 4.08 -9.25 10.95
CA LEU A 45 4.37 -8.14 10.05
C LEU A 45 5.87 -7.86 10.03
N THR A 46 6.40 -7.50 8.87
CA THR A 46 7.71 -6.84 8.80
C THR A 46 7.60 -5.41 9.33
N GLU A 47 8.72 -4.80 9.73
CA GLU A 47 8.73 -3.40 10.20
C GLU A 47 8.11 -2.43 9.19
N ALA A 48 8.37 -2.64 7.89
CA ALA A 48 7.83 -1.82 6.82
C ALA A 48 6.30 -1.99 6.67
N GLU A 49 5.79 -3.18 6.93
CA GLU A 49 4.35 -3.48 6.90
C GLU A 49 3.64 -2.87 8.11
N ALA A 50 4.18 -3.06 9.31
CA ALA A 50 3.67 -2.44 10.53
C ALA A 50 3.58 -0.92 10.36
N LYS A 51 4.64 -0.30 9.84
CA LYS A 51 4.68 1.14 9.53
C LYS A 51 3.59 1.57 8.55
N PHE A 52 3.32 0.77 7.51
CA PHE A 52 2.23 1.07 6.57
C PHE A 52 0.85 1.04 7.27
N TYR A 53 0.56 0.00 8.04
CA TYR A 53 -0.74 -0.11 8.74
C TYR A 53 -0.93 0.98 9.80
N GLU A 54 0.13 1.39 10.49
CA GLU A 54 0.09 2.41 11.53
C GLU A 54 0.06 3.84 10.98
N GLU A 55 0.88 4.15 9.97
CA GLU A 55 1.18 5.54 9.58
C GLU A 55 0.51 5.99 8.27
N PHE A 56 0.10 5.08 7.37
CA PHE A 56 -0.42 5.49 6.05
C PHE A 56 -1.69 6.34 6.14
N GLN A 57 -2.64 5.95 7.01
CA GLN A 57 -3.87 6.71 7.18
C GLN A 57 -3.66 8.07 7.86
N PRO A 58 -2.94 8.18 9.00
CA PRO A 58 -2.59 9.47 9.58
C PRO A 58 -1.86 10.40 8.60
N TRP A 59 -0.88 9.87 7.86
CA TRP A 59 -0.15 10.63 6.84
C TRP A 59 -1.07 11.15 5.74
N LEU A 60 -1.99 10.32 5.24
CA LEU A 60 -2.94 10.74 4.20
C LEU A 60 -3.91 11.82 4.72
N GLN A 61 -4.39 11.69 5.95
CA GLN A 61 -5.26 12.69 6.59
C GLN A 61 -4.56 14.05 6.72
N GLU A 62 -3.30 14.06 7.16
CA GLU A 62 -2.49 15.27 7.22
C GLU A 62 -2.29 15.89 5.84
N LYS A 63 -1.91 15.07 4.85
CA LYS A 63 -1.68 15.50 3.46
C LYS A 63 -2.92 16.13 2.83
N LEU A 64 -4.11 15.60 3.11
CA LEU A 64 -5.38 16.12 2.59
C LEU A 64 -5.96 17.25 3.45
N GLY A 65 -5.40 17.51 4.64
CA GLY A 65 -5.95 18.47 5.60
C GLY A 65 -7.31 18.04 6.17
N VAL A 66 -7.59 16.73 6.21
CA VAL A 66 -8.90 16.17 6.56
C VAL A 66 -8.83 15.45 7.92
N LYS A 67 -9.80 15.73 8.80
CA LYS A 67 -9.92 15.09 10.14
C LYS A 67 -11.04 14.05 10.23
N LEU A 68 -11.58 13.60 9.09
CA LEU A 68 -12.68 12.64 9.05
C LEU A 68 -12.22 11.26 9.53
N VAL A 69 -12.98 10.67 10.46
CA VAL A 69 -12.80 9.29 10.91
C VAL A 69 -13.41 8.35 9.87
N THR A 70 -12.65 8.02 8.84
CA THR A 70 -13.06 7.08 7.80
C THR A 70 -11.85 6.38 7.18
N SER A 71 -12.06 5.33 6.37
CA SER A 71 -10.95 4.62 5.74
C SER A 71 -10.21 5.51 4.74
N TRP A 72 -8.91 5.27 4.58
CA TRP A 72 -8.11 5.93 3.54
C TRP A 72 -8.71 5.74 2.14
N ALA A 73 -9.39 4.62 1.85
CA ALA A 73 -10.07 4.42 0.58
C ALA A 73 -11.24 5.40 0.39
N LYS A 74 -12.02 5.64 1.44
CA LYS A 74 -13.10 6.65 1.37
C LYS A 74 -12.52 8.05 1.25
N LEU A 75 -11.42 8.37 1.95
CA LEU A 75 -10.73 9.66 1.80
C LEU A 75 -10.25 9.89 0.35
N ILE A 76 -9.66 8.87 -0.27
CA ILE A 76 -9.25 8.90 -1.69
C ILE A 76 -10.46 9.17 -2.58
N MET A 77 -11.56 8.44 -2.35
CA MET A 77 -12.78 8.59 -3.16
C MET A 77 -13.45 9.96 -3.04
N LEU A 78 -13.22 10.72 -1.96
CA LEU A 78 -13.72 12.10 -1.87
C LEU A 78 -13.15 13.02 -2.97
N SER A 79 -11.99 12.66 -3.54
CA SER A 79 -11.29 13.45 -4.56
C SER A 79 -11.30 12.79 -5.94
N CYS A 80 -11.96 11.64 -6.11
CA CYS A 80 -11.92 10.84 -7.33
C CYS A 80 -13.32 10.65 -7.91
N HIS A 81 -13.43 10.69 -9.24
CA HIS A 81 -14.72 10.56 -9.93
C HIS A 81 -15.23 9.12 -10.01
N ASP A 82 -14.32 8.14 -9.90
CA ASP A 82 -14.61 6.71 -10.03
C ASP A 82 -13.54 5.88 -9.30
N GLU A 83 -13.86 4.59 -9.17
CA GLU A 83 -13.04 3.60 -8.46
C GLU A 83 -11.67 3.36 -9.11
N LYS A 84 -11.58 3.47 -10.44
CA LYS A 84 -10.33 3.24 -11.18
C LYS A 84 -9.34 4.36 -10.94
N VAL A 85 -9.79 5.62 -10.99
CA VAL A 85 -8.94 6.77 -10.68
C VAL A 85 -8.55 6.77 -9.20
N GLY A 86 -9.45 6.35 -8.31
CA GLY A 86 -9.12 6.12 -6.91
C GLY A 86 -8.02 5.06 -6.73
N PHE A 87 -8.11 3.95 -7.47
CA PHE A 87 -7.11 2.88 -7.44
C PHE A 87 -5.74 3.37 -7.92
N GLU A 88 -5.68 4.05 -9.07
CA GLU A 88 -4.44 4.63 -9.59
C GLU A 88 -3.88 5.72 -8.66
N TYR A 89 -4.75 6.47 -7.98
CA TYR A 89 -4.32 7.47 -7.01
C TYR A 89 -3.73 6.83 -5.74
N PHE A 90 -4.28 5.73 -5.26
CA PHE A 90 -3.70 4.98 -4.15
C PHE A 90 -2.24 4.59 -4.41
N PHE A 91 -1.91 4.03 -5.59
CA PHE A 91 -0.53 3.61 -5.87
C PHE A 91 0.44 4.79 -5.96
N ARG A 92 -0.01 5.95 -6.46
CA ARG A 92 0.78 7.19 -6.41
C ARG A 92 1.03 7.64 -4.97
N LEU A 93 0.00 7.61 -4.12
CA LEU A 93 0.11 7.93 -2.70
C LEU A 93 1.01 6.94 -1.97
N LEU A 94 0.94 5.65 -2.29
CA LEU A 94 1.79 4.62 -1.72
C LEU A 94 3.26 4.86 -2.08
N ALA A 95 3.56 5.21 -3.33
CA ALA A 95 4.92 5.54 -3.75
C ALA A 95 5.47 6.76 -2.99
N GLU A 96 4.66 7.81 -2.85
CA GLU A 96 5.02 9.01 -2.09
C GLU A 96 5.21 8.70 -0.60
N PHE A 97 4.31 7.92 0.00
CA PHE A 97 4.42 7.46 1.38
C PHE A 97 5.73 6.70 1.59
N LYS A 98 6.06 5.75 0.71
CA LYS A 98 7.31 4.98 0.80
C LYS A 98 8.54 5.89 0.72
N GLN A 99 8.52 6.88 -0.16
CA GLN A 99 9.60 7.85 -0.27
C GLN A 99 9.78 8.68 1.01
N ASN A 100 8.69 9.21 1.57
CA ASN A 100 8.72 10.03 2.78
C ASN A 100 9.15 9.25 4.03
N HIS A 101 8.86 7.95 4.07
CA HIS A 101 9.12 7.10 5.24
C HIS A 101 10.37 6.24 5.12
N GLY A 102 11.17 6.43 4.06
CA GLY A 102 12.42 5.69 3.83
C GLY A 102 12.20 4.20 3.52
N LEU A 103 11.03 3.84 2.99
CA LEU A 103 10.62 2.45 2.70
C LEU A 103 10.95 2.01 1.27
N LEU A 104 11.63 2.85 0.49
CA LEU A 104 12.17 2.43 -0.79
C LEU A 104 13.38 1.52 -0.53
N ALA A 105 13.34 0.30 -1.07
CA ALA A 105 14.52 -0.54 -1.09
C ALA A 105 15.65 0.22 -1.81
N THR A 106 16.74 0.49 -1.10
CA THR A 106 17.99 0.93 -1.69
C THR A 106 18.62 -0.24 -2.44
N GLU A 107 18.07 -0.59 -3.60
CA GLU A 107 18.82 -1.41 -4.55
C GLU A 107 19.90 -0.53 -5.19
N SER A 108 21.08 -0.48 -4.54
CA SER A 108 22.41 -0.55 -5.19
C SER A 108 23.52 -0.15 -4.21
N SER A 109 23.98 -1.12 -3.41
CA SER A 109 25.38 -1.22 -2.96
C SER A 109 25.71 -2.68 -2.63
N SER A 110 25.52 -3.57 -3.59
CA SER A 110 25.99 -4.95 -3.54
C SER A 110 26.47 -5.46 -4.90
N GLU A 111 27.10 -4.58 -5.69
CA GLU A 111 27.88 -4.98 -6.88
C GLU A 111 29.21 -4.19 -6.93
N PHE A 112 30.08 -4.34 -5.94
CA PHE A 112 31.53 -4.06 -6.11
C PHE A 112 32.36 -4.78 -5.05
N VAL A 113 32.31 -6.11 -5.00
CA VAL A 113 33.48 -6.91 -4.59
C VAL A 113 33.54 -8.18 -5.45
N ARG A 114 33.91 -7.99 -6.72
CA ARG A 114 34.66 -8.99 -7.46
C ARG A 114 35.89 -8.32 -8.04
N GLN A 115 37.04 -8.92 -7.72
CA GLN A 115 38.38 -8.72 -8.26
C GLN A 115 39.25 -7.67 -7.56
N SER A 116 40.10 -8.14 -6.65
CA SER A 116 41.56 -8.09 -6.77
C SER A 116 42.18 -9.21 -5.92
#